data_AF-A0A0X1KRX7-F1
#
_entry.id   AF-A0A0X1KRX7-F1
#
_cell.length_a   1.000
_cell.length_b   1.000
_cell.length_c   1.000
_cell.angle_alpha   90.00
_cell.angle_beta   90.00
_cell.angle_gamma   90.00
#
_symmetry.space_group_name_H-M   'P 1'
#
loop_
_entity.id
_entity.type
_entity.pdbx_description
1 polymer ?
#
loop_
_entity_poly.entity_id
_entity_poly.type
_entity_poly.pdbx_seq_one_letter_code
_entity_poly.pdbx_strand_id
1 'polypeptide(L)'
;MLNVKMNLEKFLLILLTIFAFLFLLSFQMFVSARSQLKRSEKILEAYRMYVDEDYENFERYVEKNDLKELKSLKDSLRRRLFEKYYTLGVTKLNAGDFSSAHEDFKKALQQLPQQDERRAEVVYLMGQSLVKAGRLVEAKTQLSVVLEMPNSFYRNQAIKLLIDIYEQTGEGAKAEELRKIYEGVVER
;
A
#
# COMPACT_ATOMS: atom_id res chain seq x y z
N MET A 1 70.88 9.89 -32.31
CA MET A 1 70.35 10.43 -31.03
C MET A 1 68.88 10.86 -31.12
N LEU A 2 68.45 11.59 -32.16
CA LEU A 2 67.03 11.99 -32.35
C LEU A 2 66.02 10.82 -32.41
N ASN A 3 66.34 9.74 -33.13
CA ASN A 3 65.41 8.64 -33.35
C ASN A 3 65.12 7.82 -32.07
N VAL A 4 66.11 7.69 -31.19
CA VAL A 4 65.96 7.04 -29.87
C VAL A 4 65.11 7.89 -28.92
N LYS A 5 65.33 9.21 -28.94
CA LYS A 5 64.55 10.16 -28.14
C LYS A 5 63.07 10.18 -28.56
N MET A 6 62.78 10.18 -29.86
CA MET A 6 61.43 10.11 -30.40
C MET A 6 60.70 8.80 -30.03
N ASN A 7 61.42 7.67 -29.96
CA ASN A 7 60.83 6.38 -29.55
C ASN A 7 60.51 6.34 -28.05
N LEU A 8 61.33 6.98 -27.21
CA LEU A 8 61.08 7.09 -25.78
C LEU A 8 59.86 7.98 -25.48
N GLU A 9 59.72 9.12 -26.17
CA GLU A 9 58.57 10.02 -26.02
C GLU A 9 57.25 9.33 -26.40
N LYS A 10 57.23 8.58 -27.51
CA LYS A 10 56.05 7.80 -27.92
C LYS A 10 55.71 6.70 -26.90
N PHE A 11 56.72 6.00 -26.38
CA PHE A 11 56.52 4.99 -25.34
C PHE A 11 55.93 5.59 -24.05
N LEU A 12 56.48 6.71 -23.59
CA LEU A 12 55.98 7.42 -22.40
C LEU A 12 54.55 7.92 -22.60
N LEU A 13 54.20 8.40 -23.80
CA LEU A 13 52.84 8.82 -24.13
C LEU A 13 51.86 7.64 -24.08
N ILE A 14 52.23 6.48 -24.64
CA ILE A 14 51.41 5.25 -24.57
C ILE A 14 51.23 4.81 -23.12
N LEU A 15 52.32 4.80 -22.34
CA LEU A 15 52.29 4.42 -20.92
C LEU A 15 51.39 5.36 -20.09
N LEU A 16 51.52 6.67 -20.27
CA LEU A 16 50.68 7.68 -19.60
C LEU A 16 49.21 7.51 -19.98
N THR A 17 48.93 7.19 -21.25
CA THR A 17 47.58 6.91 -21.73
C THR A 17 46.99 5.69 -21.02
N ILE A 18 47.76 4.59 -20.90
CA ILE A 18 47.34 3.39 -20.16
C ILE A 18 47.03 3.73 -18.69
N PHE A 19 47.90 4.48 -18.02
CA PHE A 19 47.67 4.92 -16.65
C PHE A 19 46.43 5.79 -16.50
N ALA A 20 46.19 6.71 -17.43
CA ALA A 20 44.98 7.54 -17.43
C ALA A 20 43.71 6.69 -17.57
N PHE A 21 43.72 5.68 -18.44
CA PHE A 21 42.59 4.75 -18.57
C PHE A 21 42.37 3.91 -17.30
N LEU A 22 43.43 3.36 -16.69
CA LEU A 22 43.33 2.62 -15.44
C LEU A 22 42.82 3.50 -14.28
N PHE A 23 43.25 4.76 -14.24
CA PHE A 23 42.75 5.73 -13.28
C PHE A 23 41.26 5.99 -13.48
N LEU A 24 40.80 6.21 -14.72
CA LEU A 24 39.38 6.43 -15.00
C LEU A 24 38.52 5.21 -14.60
N LEU A 25 38.97 4.00 -14.92
CA LEU A 25 38.26 2.76 -14.55
C LEU A 25 38.19 2.59 -13.02
N SER A 26 39.31 2.77 -12.32
CA SER A 26 39.33 2.67 -10.85
C SER A 26 38.50 3.75 -10.18
N PHE A 27 38.54 4.98 -10.69
CA PHE A 27 37.72 6.08 -10.21
C PHE A 27 36.22 5.81 -10.40
N GLN A 28 35.81 5.30 -11.57
CA GLN A 28 34.43 4.89 -11.82
C GLN A 28 33.99 3.78 -10.87
N MET A 29 34.85 2.77 -10.64
CA MET A 29 34.57 1.71 -9.68
C MET A 29 34.39 2.25 -8.26
N PHE A 30 35.26 3.18 -7.83
CA PHE A 30 35.16 3.82 -6.52
C PHE A 30 33.86 4.62 -6.37
N VAL A 31 33.48 5.42 -7.38
CA VAL A 31 32.22 6.17 -7.38
C VAL A 31 31.02 5.22 -7.30
N SER A 32 31.06 4.11 -8.04
CA SER A 32 30.02 3.07 -7.99
C SER A 32 29.92 2.42 -6.61
N ALA A 33 31.05 2.00 -6.02
CA ALA A 33 31.08 1.40 -4.69
C ALA A 33 30.55 2.36 -3.61
N ARG A 34 30.93 3.64 -3.68
CA ARG A 34 30.42 4.66 -2.76
C ARG A 34 28.91 4.89 -2.92
N SER A 35 28.40 4.83 -4.14
CA SER A 35 26.96 4.93 -4.41
C SER A 35 26.19 3.74 -3.83
N GLN A 36 26.71 2.52 -4.03
CA GLN A 36 26.13 1.30 -3.47
C GLN A 36 26.13 1.32 -1.94
N LEU A 37 27.22 1.77 -1.30
CA LEU A 37 27.29 1.90 0.15
C LEU A 37 26.17 2.82 0.69
N LYS A 38 25.99 4.00 0.11
CA LYS A 38 24.89 4.92 0.48
C LYS A 38 23.52 4.29 0.30
N ARG A 39 23.36 3.45 -0.72
CA ARG A 39 22.10 2.71 -0.96
C ARG A 39 21.87 1.64 0.10
N SER A 40 22.90 0.88 0.47
CA SER A 40 22.87 -0.10 1.56
C SER A 40 22.55 0.54 2.91
N GLU A 41 23.12 1.70 3.22
CA GLU A 41 22.81 2.45 4.45
C GLU A 41 21.31 2.78 4.56
N LYS A 42 20.68 3.23 3.47
CA LYS A 42 19.23 3.48 3.43
C LYS A 42 18.40 2.21 3.63
N ILE A 43 18.85 1.09 3.07
CA ILE A 43 18.16 -0.18 3.25
C ILE A 43 18.22 -0.62 4.72
N LEU A 44 19.39 -0.52 5.36
CA LEU A 44 19.55 -0.83 6.79
C LEU A 44 18.68 0.07 7.68
N GLU A 45 18.62 1.35 7.36
CA GLU A 45 17.75 2.31 8.04
C GLU A 45 16.26 1.92 7.94
N ALA A 46 15.80 1.52 6.75
CA ALA A 46 14.45 1.00 6.56
C ALA A 46 14.22 -0.29 7.36
N TYR A 47 15.18 -1.23 7.38
CA TYR A 47 15.07 -2.43 8.20
C TYR A 47 14.97 -2.12 9.70
N ARG A 48 15.69 -1.09 10.18
CA ARG A 48 15.57 -0.64 11.58
C ARG A 48 14.13 -0.22 11.88
N MET A 49 13.53 0.62 11.04
CA MET A 49 12.11 1.02 11.20
C MET A 49 11.16 -0.18 11.18
N TYR A 50 11.40 -1.15 10.31
CA TYR A 50 10.60 -2.38 10.25
C TYR A 50 10.69 -3.21 11.53
N VAL A 51 11.90 -3.37 12.08
CA VAL A 51 12.14 -4.13 13.33
C VAL A 51 11.56 -3.40 14.53
N ASP A 52 11.63 -2.07 14.56
CA ASP A 52 11.05 -1.23 15.61
C ASP A 52 9.51 -1.14 15.52
N GLU A 53 8.87 -1.88 14.60
CA GLU A 53 7.44 -1.88 14.30
C GLU A 53 6.87 -0.51 13.87
N ASP A 54 7.74 0.43 13.48
CA ASP A 54 7.36 1.73 12.93
C ASP A 54 7.03 1.60 11.44
N TYR A 55 5.97 0.83 11.16
CA TYR A 55 5.59 0.45 9.81
C TYR A 55 5.16 1.65 8.95
N GLU A 56 4.59 2.69 9.56
CA GLU A 56 4.19 3.89 8.83
C GLU A 56 5.41 4.66 8.31
N ASN A 57 6.44 4.87 9.16
CA ASN A 57 7.67 5.50 8.70
C ASN A 57 8.47 4.59 7.78
N PHE A 58 8.49 3.28 8.03
CA PHE A 58 9.09 2.31 7.11
C PHE A 58 8.53 2.46 5.69
N GLU A 59 7.20 2.41 5.52
CA GLU A 59 6.60 2.50 4.18
C GLU A 59 6.91 3.84 3.50
N ARG A 60 6.73 4.96 4.22
CA ARG A 60 7.04 6.30 3.71
C ARG A 60 8.51 6.44 3.32
N TYR A 61 9.42 5.89 4.12
CA TYR A 61 10.86 5.95 3.87
C TYR A 61 11.26 5.12 2.64
N VAL A 62 10.72 3.91 2.50
CA VAL A 62 10.94 3.02 1.34
C VAL A 62 10.49 3.69 0.04
N GLU A 63 9.30 4.31 0.05
CA GLU A 63 8.75 5.01 -1.12
C GLU A 63 9.56 6.26 -1.48
N LYS A 64 9.86 7.10 -0.48
CA LYS A 64 10.66 8.33 -0.66
C LYS A 64 12.05 8.06 -1.26
N ASN A 65 12.65 6.91 -0.95
CA ASN A 65 14.00 6.55 -1.39
C ASN A 65 14.04 5.59 -2.59
N ASP A 66 12.90 5.25 -3.19
CA ASP A 66 12.78 4.29 -4.30
C ASP A 66 13.50 2.95 -4.06
N LEU A 67 13.36 2.41 -2.83
CA LEU A 67 14.02 1.16 -2.42
C LEU A 67 13.26 -0.06 -2.92
N LYS A 68 13.36 -0.32 -4.24
CA LYS A 68 12.66 -1.42 -4.94
C LYS A 68 12.99 -2.80 -4.38
N GLU A 69 14.19 -2.96 -3.81
CA GLU A 69 14.65 -4.19 -3.13
C GLU A 69 13.72 -4.59 -1.98
N LEU A 70 13.07 -3.61 -1.35
CA LEU A 70 12.18 -3.82 -0.22
C LEU A 70 10.71 -3.97 -0.64
N LYS A 71 10.40 -4.01 -1.94
CA LYS A 71 9.04 -4.16 -2.45
C LYS A 71 8.36 -5.41 -1.89
N SER A 72 9.02 -6.57 -1.98
CA SER A 72 8.47 -7.85 -1.48
C SER A 72 8.20 -7.80 0.03
N LEU A 73 9.11 -7.19 0.79
CA LEU A 73 8.95 -7.00 2.23
C LEU A 73 7.73 -6.12 2.53
N LYS A 74 7.61 -4.97 1.86
CA LYS A 74 6.46 -4.07 1.99
C LYS A 74 5.14 -4.77 1.64
N ASP A 75 5.09 -5.49 0.52
CA ASP A 75 3.89 -6.21 0.11
C ASP A 75 3.51 -7.30 1.11
N SER A 76 4.50 -8.01 1.66
CA SER A 76 4.28 -9.01 2.71
C SER A 76 3.80 -8.40 4.03
N LEU A 77 4.31 -7.22 4.39
CA LEU A 77 3.90 -6.46 5.57
C LEU A 77 2.45 -6.01 5.46
N ARG A 78 2.05 -5.40 4.33
CA ARG A 78 0.67 -4.99 4.07
C ARG A 78 -0.30 -6.16 4.20
N ARG A 79 0.04 -7.32 3.61
CA ARG A 79 -0.77 -8.54 3.77
C ARG A 79 -0.88 -8.97 5.24
N ARG A 80 0.22 -9.00 5.98
CA ARG A 80 0.20 -9.39 7.41
C ARG A 80 -0.62 -8.42 8.26
N LEU A 81 -0.48 -7.11 8.03
CA LEU A 81 -1.22 -6.08 8.74
C LEU A 81 -2.72 -6.16 8.41
N PHE A 82 -3.07 -6.40 7.14
CA PHE A 82 -4.44 -6.64 6.73
C PHE A 82 -5.06 -7.80 7.53
N GLU A 83 -4.43 -8.98 7.51
CA GLU A 83 -4.95 -10.16 8.21
C GLU A 83 -5.07 -9.95 9.72
N LYS A 84 -4.09 -9.27 10.33
CA LYS A 84 -4.10 -8.92 11.75
C LYS A 84 -5.33 -8.07 12.08
N TYR A 85 -5.50 -6.96 11.38
CA TYR A 85 -6.58 -6.02 11.68
C TYR A 85 -7.96 -6.56 11.29
N TYR A 86 -8.06 -7.29 10.17
CA TYR A 86 -9.30 -7.96 9.77
C TYR A 86 -9.74 -8.96 10.84
N THR A 87 -8.84 -9.83 11.30
CA THR A 87 -9.14 -10.84 12.33
C THR A 87 -9.54 -10.20 13.66
N LEU A 88 -8.85 -9.13 14.07
CA LEU A 88 -9.21 -8.36 15.27
C LEU A 88 -10.59 -7.73 15.14
N GLY A 89 -10.90 -7.13 13.99
CA GLY A 89 -12.21 -6.55 13.68
C GLY A 89 -13.33 -7.59 13.78
N VAL A 90 -13.17 -8.75 13.15
CA VAL A 90 -14.13 -9.86 13.23
C VAL A 90 -14.31 -10.34 14.67
N THR A 91 -13.22 -10.51 15.41
CA THR A 91 -13.26 -10.96 16.81
C THR A 91 -14.06 -9.99 17.68
N LYS A 92 -13.79 -8.68 17.54
CA LYS A 92 -14.49 -7.63 18.30
C LYS A 92 -15.94 -7.48 17.87
N LEU A 93 -16.25 -7.60 16.58
CA LEU A 93 -17.61 -7.60 16.05
C LEU A 93 -18.44 -8.72 16.68
N ASN A 94 -17.88 -9.94 16.75
CA ASN A 94 -18.52 -11.09 17.38
C ASN A 94 -18.65 -10.94 18.90
N ALA A 95 -17.72 -10.24 19.54
CA ALA A 95 -17.76 -9.94 20.97
C ALA A 95 -18.72 -8.78 21.35
N GLY A 96 -19.31 -8.09 20.37
CA GLY A 96 -20.19 -6.95 20.60
C GLY A 96 -19.48 -5.60 20.77
N ASP A 97 -18.15 -5.56 20.65
CA ASP A 97 -17.37 -4.32 20.67
C ASP A 97 -17.33 -3.66 19.29
N PHE A 98 -18.49 -3.13 18.89
CA PHE A 98 -18.73 -2.67 17.53
C PHE A 98 -17.90 -1.43 17.14
N SER A 99 -17.69 -0.50 18.08
CA SER A 99 -16.89 0.70 17.79
C SER A 99 -15.42 0.35 17.57
N SER A 100 -14.85 -0.53 18.39
CA SER A 100 -13.46 -0.97 18.21
C SER A 100 -13.32 -1.88 16.98
N ALA A 101 -14.33 -2.70 16.65
CA ALA A 101 -14.35 -3.49 15.42
C ALA A 101 -14.25 -2.60 14.17
N HIS A 102 -15.03 -1.52 14.13
CA HIS A 102 -14.96 -0.53 13.05
C HIS A 102 -13.54 0.03 12.87
N GLU A 103 -12.87 0.42 13.96
CA GLU A 103 -11.52 0.98 13.88
C GLU A 103 -10.49 -0.04 13.37
N ASP A 104 -10.62 -1.32 13.74
CA ASP A 104 -9.73 -2.36 13.21
C ASP A 104 -10.02 -2.63 11.73
N PHE A 105 -11.28 -2.70 11.31
CA PHE A 105 -11.62 -2.82 9.89
C PHE A 105 -11.13 -1.63 9.07
N LYS A 106 -11.18 -0.42 9.62
CA LYS A 106 -10.60 0.79 8.99
C LYS A 106 -9.10 0.62 8.76
N LYS A 107 -8.35 0.11 9.74
CA LYS A 107 -6.92 -0.19 9.59
C LYS A 107 -6.67 -1.29 8.57
N ALA A 108 -7.53 -2.30 8.50
CA ALA A 108 -7.46 -3.34 7.48
C ALA A 108 -7.67 -2.75 6.07
N LEU A 109 -8.70 -1.92 5.88
CA LEU A 109 -9.01 -1.28 4.60
C LEU A 109 -7.85 -0.42 4.07
N GLN A 110 -7.09 0.22 4.95
CA GLN A 110 -5.91 1.02 4.60
C GLN A 110 -4.78 0.18 3.99
N GLN A 111 -4.72 -1.12 4.26
CA GLN A 111 -3.68 -2.01 3.72
C GLN A 111 -4.01 -2.51 2.30
N LEU A 112 -5.26 -2.33 1.85
CA LEU A 112 -5.74 -2.80 0.56
C LEU A 112 -5.54 -1.74 -0.54
N PRO A 113 -4.96 -2.11 -1.70
CA PRO A 113 -5.01 -1.27 -2.91
C PRO A 113 -6.45 -0.92 -3.29
N GLN A 114 -6.68 0.23 -3.95
CA GLN A 114 -8.04 0.72 -4.28
C GLN A 114 -8.87 -0.25 -5.14
N GLN A 115 -8.21 -1.02 -6.00
CA GLN A 115 -8.82 -2.00 -6.89
C GLN A 115 -8.98 -3.40 -6.27
N ASP A 116 -8.60 -3.59 -5.01
CA ASP A 116 -8.69 -4.90 -4.35
C ASP A 116 -10.15 -5.25 -4.05
N GLU A 117 -10.60 -6.42 -4.53
CA GLU A 117 -11.99 -6.87 -4.43
C GLU A 117 -12.45 -7.05 -2.98
N ARG A 118 -11.52 -7.33 -2.05
CA ARG A 118 -11.81 -7.48 -0.62
C ARG A 118 -12.25 -6.19 0.04
N ARG A 119 -12.04 -5.03 -0.59
CA ARG A 119 -12.47 -3.74 -0.03
C ARG A 119 -13.98 -3.68 0.21
N ALA A 120 -14.77 -4.25 -0.70
CA ALA A 120 -16.23 -4.26 -0.57
C ALA A 120 -16.68 -5.04 0.68
N GLU A 121 -16.01 -6.16 0.98
CA GLU A 121 -16.21 -6.93 2.21
C GLU A 121 -15.88 -6.11 3.46
N VAL A 122 -14.71 -5.48 3.49
CA VAL A 122 -14.29 -4.69 4.66
C VAL A 122 -15.23 -3.51 4.88
N VAL A 123 -15.63 -2.80 3.82
CA VAL A 123 -16.60 -1.69 3.92
C VAL A 123 -17.96 -2.17 4.42
N TYR A 124 -18.41 -3.35 3.96
CA TYR A 124 -19.63 -3.96 4.47
C TYR A 124 -19.54 -4.27 5.98
N LEU A 125 -18.44 -4.88 6.44
CA LEU A 125 -18.22 -5.18 7.86
C LEU A 125 -18.08 -3.91 8.72
N MET A 126 -17.46 -2.85 8.20
CA MET A 126 -17.45 -1.53 8.83
C MET A 126 -18.88 -0.98 8.99
N GLY A 127 -19.69 -1.06 7.94
CA GLY A 127 -21.09 -0.64 7.97
C GLY A 127 -21.92 -1.43 8.97
N GLN A 128 -21.79 -2.77 8.99
CA GLN A 128 -22.45 -3.60 10.00
C GLN A 128 -22.06 -3.20 11.43
N SER A 129 -20.78 -2.93 11.66
CA SER A 129 -20.28 -2.51 12.96
C SER A 129 -20.92 -1.18 13.39
N LEU A 130 -20.99 -0.20 12.48
CA LEU A 130 -21.63 1.09 12.76
C LEU A 130 -23.14 0.97 13.02
N VAL A 131 -23.85 0.13 12.25
CA VAL A 131 -25.28 -0.13 12.47
C VAL A 131 -25.53 -0.74 13.84
N LYS A 132 -24.76 -1.79 14.20
CA LYS A 132 -24.87 -2.44 15.52
C LYS A 132 -24.49 -1.50 16.67
N ALA A 133 -23.63 -0.51 16.42
CA ALA A 133 -23.32 0.56 17.36
C ALA A 133 -24.37 1.69 17.43
N GLY A 134 -25.44 1.63 16.62
CA GLY A 134 -26.47 2.68 16.54
C GLY A 134 -26.04 3.94 15.76
N ARG A 135 -24.88 3.92 15.11
CA ARG A 135 -24.28 5.07 14.38
C ARG A 135 -24.75 5.10 12.92
N LEU A 136 -26.07 5.19 12.72
CA LEU A 136 -26.71 5.04 11.40
C LEU A 136 -26.26 6.09 10.37
N VAL A 137 -26.00 7.33 10.78
CA VAL A 137 -25.53 8.38 9.86
C VAL A 137 -24.16 8.04 9.29
N GLU A 138 -23.24 7.59 10.14
CA GLU A 138 -21.90 7.20 9.72
C GLU A 138 -21.92 5.92 8.89
N ALA A 139 -22.79 4.96 9.25
CA ALA A 139 -22.99 3.76 8.45
C ALA A 139 -23.42 4.10 7.02
N LYS A 140 -24.34 5.06 6.84
CA LYS A 140 -24.75 5.53 5.51
C LYS A 140 -23.57 6.05 4.71
N THR A 141 -22.81 6.99 5.28
CA THR A 141 -21.62 7.58 4.63
C THR A 141 -20.60 6.51 4.26
N GLN A 142 -20.29 5.59 5.17
CA GLN A 142 -19.30 4.55 4.95
C GLN A 142 -19.74 3.54 3.88
N LEU A 143 -21.00 3.12 3.90
CA LEU A 143 -21.55 2.15 2.94
C LEU A 143 -21.73 2.76 1.55
N SER A 144 -22.00 4.07 1.41
CA SER A 144 -22.13 4.71 0.08
C SER A 144 -20.88 4.57 -0.79
N VAL A 145 -19.71 4.33 -0.20
CA VAL A 145 -18.46 4.07 -0.96
C VAL A 145 -18.59 2.85 -1.87
N VAL A 146 -19.45 1.88 -1.56
CA VAL A 146 -19.60 0.67 -2.39
C VAL A 146 -20.25 0.94 -3.75
N LEU A 147 -20.88 2.10 -3.93
CA LEU A 147 -21.49 2.49 -5.21
C LEU A 147 -20.44 2.65 -6.31
N GLU A 148 -19.23 3.08 -5.94
CA GLU A 148 -18.07 3.27 -6.83
C GLU A 148 -17.18 2.02 -6.95
N MET A 149 -17.54 0.93 -6.26
CA MET A 149 -16.76 -0.32 -6.26
C MET A 149 -17.22 -1.30 -7.35
N PRO A 150 -16.32 -2.17 -7.84
CA PRO A 150 -16.71 -3.28 -8.72
C PRO A 150 -17.81 -4.14 -8.12
N ASN A 151 -18.64 -4.72 -8.99
CA ASN A 151 -19.68 -5.65 -8.59
C ASN A 151 -19.09 -6.85 -7.84
N SER A 152 -19.59 -7.08 -6.63
CA SER A 152 -19.21 -8.20 -5.78
C SER A 152 -20.37 -8.58 -4.88
N PHE A 153 -20.33 -9.79 -4.32
CA PHE A 153 -21.33 -10.24 -3.34
C PHE A 153 -21.47 -9.25 -2.19
N TYR A 154 -20.35 -8.79 -1.62
CA TYR A 154 -20.36 -7.87 -0.48
C TYR A 154 -20.79 -6.45 -0.84
N ARG A 155 -20.55 -5.98 -2.06
CA ARG A 155 -21.15 -4.73 -2.56
C ARG A 155 -22.67 -4.80 -2.50
N ASN A 156 -23.26 -5.90 -2.97
CA ASN A 156 -24.70 -6.07 -2.97
C ASN A 156 -25.26 -6.19 -1.54
N GLN A 157 -24.54 -6.87 -0.64
CA GLN A 157 -24.90 -6.90 0.79
C GLN A 157 -24.84 -5.51 1.44
N ALA A 158 -23.84 -4.70 1.10
CA ALA A 158 -23.71 -3.33 1.57
C ALA A 158 -24.83 -2.42 1.04
N ILE A 159 -25.20 -2.55 -0.24
CA ILE A 159 -26.33 -1.82 -0.83
C ILE A 159 -27.64 -2.20 -0.12
N LYS A 160 -27.87 -3.50 0.12
CA LYS A 160 -29.07 -3.95 0.85
C LYS A 160 -29.11 -3.37 2.26
N LEU A 161 -28.00 -3.43 2.99
CA LEU A 161 -27.92 -2.82 4.32
C LEU A 161 -28.17 -1.31 4.27
N LEU A 162 -27.68 -0.62 3.24
CA LEU A 162 -27.90 0.80 3.05
C LEU A 162 -29.38 1.14 2.78
N ILE A 163 -30.09 0.31 2.00
CA ILE A 163 -31.55 0.40 1.79
C ILE A 163 -32.26 0.30 3.15
N ASP A 164 -31.98 -0.75 3.92
CA ASP A 164 -32.61 -0.97 5.23
C ASP A 164 -32.42 0.23 6.17
N ILE A 165 -31.22 0.82 6.19
CA ILE A 165 -30.94 2.02 6.99
C ILE A 165 -31.76 3.22 6.51
N TYR A 166 -31.84 3.46 5.20
CA TYR A 166 -32.61 4.59 4.68
C TYR A 166 -34.10 4.47 4.98
N GLU A 167 -34.66 3.26 4.92
CA GLU A 167 -36.05 3.01 5.32
C GLU A 167 -36.26 3.27 6.80
N GLN A 168 -35.37 2.76 7.65
CA GLN A 168 -35.42 2.99 9.08
C GLN A 168 -35.33 4.48 9.44
N THR A 169 -34.57 5.27 8.67
CA THR A 169 -34.43 6.72 8.90
C THR A 169 -35.47 7.57 8.16
N GLY A 170 -36.49 6.98 7.52
CA GLY A 170 -37.56 7.70 6.83
C GLY A 170 -37.17 8.32 5.48
N GLU A 171 -36.02 7.94 4.93
CA GLU A 171 -35.47 8.44 3.66
C GLU A 171 -35.86 7.51 2.47
N GLY A 172 -37.15 7.16 2.38
CA GLY A 172 -37.66 6.13 1.45
C GLY A 172 -37.36 6.39 -0.03
N ALA A 173 -37.25 7.64 -0.46
CA ALA A 173 -36.86 7.97 -1.84
C ALA A 173 -35.47 7.44 -2.20
N LYS A 174 -34.49 7.56 -1.29
CA LYS A 174 -33.13 7.04 -1.50
C LYS A 174 -33.09 5.51 -1.45
N ALA A 175 -33.90 4.91 -0.59
CA ALA A 175 -34.06 3.45 -0.54
C ALA A 175 -34.57 2.91 -1.88
N GLU A 176 -35.56 3.56 -2.49
CA GLU A 176 -36.12 3.17 -3.78
C GLU A 176 -35.13 3.33 -4.94
N GLU A 177 -34.34 4.40 -4.95
CA GLU A 177 -33.25 4.58 -5.94
C GLU A 177 -32.24 3.43 -5.86
N LEU A 178 -31.86 3.02 -4.65
CA LEU A 178 -30.92 1.92 -4.43
C LEU A 178 -31.52 0.55 -4.76
N ARG A 179 -32.83 0.34 -4.54
CA ARG A 179 -33.53 -0.91 -4.93
C ARG A 179 -33.41 -1.17 -6.42
N LYS A 180 -33.63 -0.14 -7.25
CA LYS A 180 -33.48 -0.24 -8.71
C LYS A 180 -32.06 -0.63 -9.12
N ILE A 181 -31.04 -0.08 -8.43
CA ILE A 181 -29.64 -0.44 -8.65
C ILE A 181 -29.39 -1.90 -8.26
N TYR A 182 -29.94 -2.35 -7.13
CA TYR A 182 -29.79 -3.71 -6.64
C TYR A 182 -30.48 -4.74 -7.57
N GLU A 183 -31.73 -4.51 -7.94
CA GLU A 183 -32.55 -5.40 -8.78
C GLU A 183 -31.97 -5.54 -10.19
N GLY A 184 -31.56 -4.43 -10.81
CA GLY A 184 -30.95 -4.44 -12.14
C GLY A 184 -29.58 -5.16 -12.23
N VAL A 185 -29.00 -5.56 -11.09
CA VAL A 185 -27.80 -6.41 -11.00
C VAL A 185 -28.17 -7.86 -10.71
N VAL A 186 -29.20 -8.13 -9.90
CA VAL A 186 -29.64 -9.50 -9.55
C VAL A 186 -30.34 -10.20 -10.73
N GLU A 187 -30.97 -9.45 -11.63
CA GLU A 187 -31.66 -9.98 -12.81
C GLU A 187 -30.72 -10.32 -14.00
N ARG A 188 -29.41 -10.09 -13.88
CA ARG A 188 -28.41 -10.40 -14.92
C ARG A 188 -27.54 -11.58 -14.53
#